data_AF-A0A1S3TNR9-F1
#
_entry.id   AF-A0A1S3TNR9-F1
#
_cell.length_a   1.000
_cell.length_b   1.000
_cell.length_c   1.000
_cell.angle_alpha   90.00
_cell.angle_beta   90.00
_cell.angle_gamma   90.00
#
_symmetry.space_group_name_H-M   'P 1'
#
loop_
_entity.id
_entity.type
_entity.pdbx_description
1 polymer ?
#
loop_
_entity_poly.entity_id
_entity_poly.type
_entity_poly.pdbx_seq_one_letter_code
_entity_poly.pdbx_strand_id
1 'polypeptide(L)' 'MTAFVQNLLQQMQIRFQTMSDSIITKIDEMGNRINELEESINDLRAEMGVESTPSPVAPVARAKPKEEESNKEEGSA' A
#
# COMPACT_ATOMS: atom_id res chain seq x y z
N MET A 1 -24.55 -31.38 21.71
CA MET A 1 -24.65 -29.92 21.45
C MET A 1 -23.33 -29.32 20.97
N THR A 2 -22.18 -29.72 21.52
CA THR A 2 -20.85 -29.22 21.11
C THR A 2 -20.48 -29.50 19.65
N ALA A 3 -20.87 -30.65 19.09
CA ALA A 3 -20.62 -30.99 17.68
C ALA A 3 -21.26 -30.02 16.68
N PHE A 4 -22.42 -29.45 17.00
CA PHE A 4 -23.10 -28.47 16.14
C PHE A 4 -22.33 -27.14 16.08
N VAL A 5 -21.89 -26.64 17.25
CA VAL A 5 -21.08 -25.42 17.33
C VAL A 5 -19.73 -25.62 16.66
N GLN A 6 -19.10 -26.79 16.83
CA GLN A 6 -17.85 -27.14 16.16
C GLN A 6 -18.02 -27.13 14.63
N ASN A 7 -19.10 -27.71 14.12
CA ASN A 7 -19.40 -27.71 12.69
C ASN A 7 -19.65 -26.29 12.16
N LEU A 8 -20.38 -25.45 12.90
CA LEU A 8 -20.63 -24.06 12.54
C LEU A 8 -19.34 -23.23 12.47
N LEU A 9 -18.47 -23.36 13.46
CA LEU A 9 -17.17 -22.67 13.48
C LEU A 9 -16.27 -23.14 12.33
N GLN A 10 -16.29 -24.43 12.02
CA GLN A 10 -15.56 -24.97 10.87
C GLN A 10 -16.07 -24.38 9.55
N GLN A 11 -17.39 -24.28 9.36
CA GLN A 11 -17.97 -23.64 8.18
C GLN A 11 -17.58 -22.16 8.05
N MET A 12 -17.59 -21.43 9.17
CA MET A 12 -17.17 -20.02 9.19
C MET A 12 -15.69 -19.86 8.82
N GLN A 13 -14.83 -20.72 9.35
CA GLN A 13 -13.40 -20.70 9.02
C GLN A 13 -13.16 -21.00 7.55
N ILE A 14 -13.82 -22.02 6.99
CA ILE A 14 -13.71 -22.35 5.56
C ILE A 14 -14.16 -21.15 4.70
N ARG A 15 -15.30 -20.54 5.03
CA ARG A 15 -15.83 -19.40 4.27
C ARG A 15 -14.90 -18.18 4.33
N PHE A 16 -14.33 -17.91 5.50
CA PHE A 16 -13.36 -16.83 5.66
C PHE A 16 -12.08 -17.11 4.87
N GLN A 17 -11.59 -18.35 4.88
CA GLN A 17 -10.42 -18.75 4.10
C GLN A 17 -10.68 -18.58 2.60
N THR A 18 -11.78 -19.10 2.08
CA THR A 18 -12.16 -18.94 0.67
C THR A 18 -12.29 -17.46 0.26
N MET A 19 -12.87 -16.63 1.13
CA MET A 19 -12.96 -15.19 0.87
C MET A 19 -11.58 -14.53 0.86
N SER A 20 -10.71 -14.90 1.81
CA SER A 20 -9.35 -14.37 1.90
C SER A 20 -8.53 -14.76 0.67
N ASP A 21 -8.58 -16.03 0.26
CA ASP A 21 -7.89 -16.54 -0.93
C ASP A 21 -8.36 -15.78 -2.19
N SER A 22 -9.66 -15.54 -2.33
CA SER A 22 -10.19 -14.77 -3.47
C SER A 22 -9.71 -13.32 -3.50
N ILE A 23 -9.56 -12.68 -2.33
CA ILE A 23 -9.01 -11.32 -2.25
C ILE A 23 -7.54 -11.32 -2.67
N ILE A 24 -6.74 -12.28 -2.19
CA ILE A 24 -5.33 -12.41 -2.56
C ILE A 24 -5.19 -12.59 -4.07
N THR A 25 -5.94 -13.51 -4.67
CA THR A 25 -5.91 -13.72 -6.13
C THR A 25 -6.24 -12.44 -6.90
N LYS A 26 -7.26 -11.67 -6.47
CA LYS A 26 -7.60 -10.39 -7.11
C LYS A 26 -6.50 -9.35 -6.97
N ILE A 27 -5.81 -9.30 -5.83
CA ILE A 27 -4.67 -8.40 -5.63
C ILE A 27 -3.53 -8.77 -6.55
N ASP A 28 -3.21 -10.06 -6.68
CA ASP A 28 -2.16 -10.55 -7.57
C ASP A 28 -2.47 -10.21 -9.03
N GLU A 29 -3.72 -10.43 -9.46
CA GLU A 29 -4.20 -10.03 -10.80
C GLU A 29 -4.08 -8.51 -11.03
N MET A 30 -4.46 -7.70 -10.04
CA MET A 30 -4.31 -6.25 -10.11
C MET A 30 -2.82 -5.84 -10.17
N GLY A 31 -1.94 -6.51 -9.43
CA GLY A 31 -0.50 -6.27 -9.48
C GLY A 31 0.08 -6.54 -10.86
N ASN A 32 -0.29 -7.66 -11.50
CA ASN A 32 0.13 -7.96 -12.86
C ASN A 32 -0.34 -6.92 -13.87
N ARG A 33 -1.60 -6.48 -13.76
CA ARG A 33 -2.14 -5.42 -14.64
C ARG A 33 -1.44 -4.08 -14.45
N ILE A 34 -1.01 -3.75 -13.23
CA ILE A 34 -0.21 -2.55 -12.97
C ILE A 34 1.14 -2.67 -13.66
N ASN A 35 1.82 -3.81 -13.56
CA ASN A 35 3.10 -4.04 -14.24
C ASN A 35 2.97 -3.88 -15.76
N GLU A 36 1.92 -4.46 -16.36
CA GLU A 36 1.63 -4.32 -17.80
C GLU A 36 1.35 -2.85 -18.20
N LEU A 37 0.64 -2.10 -17.36
CA LEU A 37 0.39 -0.67 -17.58
C LEU A 37 1.67 0.16 -17.48
N GLU A 38 2.55 -0.15 -16.51
CA GLU A 38 3.84 0.51 -16.36
C GLU A 38 4.73 0.28 -17.59
N GLU A 39 4.76 -0.95 -18.11
CA GLU A 39 5.46 -1.28 -19.36
C GLU A 39 4.89 -0.49 -20.55
N SER A 40 3.57 -0.52 -20.74
CA SER A 40 2.91 0.22 -21.84
C SER A 40 3.15 1.73 -21.76
N ILE A 41 3.19 2.31 -20.56
CA ILE A 41 3.50 3.74 -20.37
C ILE A 41 4.97 4.02 -20.71
N ASN A 42 5.90 3.15 -20.32
CA ASN A 42 7.32 3.29 -20.63
C ASN A 42 7.56 3.23 -22.15
N ASP A 43 6.91 2.31 -22.84
CA ASP A 43 6.97 2.19 -24.30
C ASP A 43 6.40 3.44 -24.98
N LEU A 44 5.21 3.89 -24.58
CA LEU A 44 4.61 5.11 -25.11
C LEU A 44 5.49 6.34 -24.86
N ARG A 45 6.10 6.43 -23.68
CA ARG A 45 7.03 7.51 -23.33
C ARG A 45 8.28 7.49 -24.23
N ALA A 46 8.81 6.31 -24.52
CA ALA A 46 9.93 6.12 -25.42
C ALA A 46 9.56 6.50 -26.87
N GLU A 47 8.39 6.08 -27.36
CA GLU A 47 7.88 6.41 -28.69
C GLU A 47 7.63 7.92 -28.87
N MET A 48 7.09 8.58 -27.84
CA MET A 48 6.80 10.02 -27.89
C MET A 48 8.04 10.90 -27.69
N GLY A 49 9.21 10.31 -27.40
CA GLY A 49 10.44 11.07 -27.12
C GLY A 49 10.34 12.00 -25.91
N VAL A 50 9.39 11.74 -25.00
CA VAL A 50 9.16 12.55 -23.80
C VAL A 50 10.20 12.18 -22.74
N GLU A 51 11.40 12.73 -22.92
CA GLU A 51 12.41 12.79 -21.87
C GLU A 51 11.97 13.80 -20.81
N SER A 52 11.59 13.29 -19.63
CA SER A 52 11.38 14.01 -18.38
C SER A 52 10.32 15.13 -18.37
N THR A 53 9.10 14.79 -17.97
CA THR A 53 8.43 15.61 -16.95
C THR A 53 8.52 14.83 -15.64
N PRO A 54 9.03 15.44 -14.54
CA PRO A 54 9.04 14.76 -13.25
C PRO A 54 7.60 14.43 -12.88
N SER A 55 7.33 13.14 -12.68
CA SER A 55 6.07 12.68 -12.14
C SER A 55 5.80 13.43 -10.83
N PRO A 56 4.61 14.01 -10.60
CA PRO A 56 4.32 14.82 -9.41
C PRO A 56 4.32 14.00 -8.11
N VAL A 57 4.47 12.68 -8.19
CA VAL A 57 4.69 11.81 -7.03
C VAL A 57 6.17 11.75 -6.69
N ALA A 58 6.73 12.88 -6.26
CA ALA A 58 7.96 12.84 -5.49
C ALA A 58 7.75 11.90 -4.28
N PRO A 59 8.68 10.98 -3.98
CA PRO A 59 8.53 10.07 -2.86
C PRO A 59 8.47 10.91 -1.59
N VAL A 60 7.46 10.66 -0.75
CA VAL A 60 7.43 11.10 0.65
C VAL A 60 8.58 10.39 1.37
N ALA A 61 9.78 10.87 1.17
CA ALA A 61 10.93 10.55 1.97
C ALA A 61 11.42 11.88 2.55
N ARG A 62 11.38 11.94 3.89
CA ARG A 62 12.09 12.89 4.76
C ARG A 62 11.26 14.04 5.36
N ALA A 63 10.39 13.68 6.30
CA ALA A 63 10.25 14.46 7.53
C ALA A 63 10.94 13.69 8.67
N LYS A 64 12.27 13.82 8.77
CA LYS A 64 12.94 13.66 10.07
C LYS A 64 12.57 14.91 10.88
N PRO A 65 11.98 14.81 12.08
CA PRO A 65 11.86 15.98 12.93
C PRO A 65 13.28 16.43 13.29
N LYS A 66 13.67 17.63 12.84
CA LYS A 66 14.74 18.38 13.51
C LYS A 66 14.15 18.80 14.86
N GLU A 67 14.56 18.14 15.93
CA GLU A 67 14.50 18.75 17.25
C GLU A 67 15.47 19.93 17.20
N GLU A 68 14.91 21.14 17.19
CA GLU A 68 15.65 22.38 17.37
C GLU A 68 15.29 22.97 18.73
N GLU A 69 16.34 23.46 19.36
CA GLU A 69 16.61 23.61 20.77
C GLU A 69 15.98 24.88 21.37
N SER A 70 16.12 25.03 22.68
CA SER A 70 16.02 26.29 23.45
C SER A 70 14.66 26.64 24.06
N ASN A 71 14.32 25.95 25.15
CA ASN A 71 13.56 26.60 26.22
C ASN A 71 14.49 27.55 26.98
N LYS A 72 14.37 28.84 26.69
CA LYS A 72 14.97 29.92 27.47
C LYS A 72 13.83 30.84 27.89
N GLU A 73 13.39 30.73 29.13
CA GLU A 73 12.81 31.87 29.82
C GLU A 73 13.26 31.82 31.28
N GLU A 74 14.27 32.66 31.55
CA GLU A 74 14.74 32.99 32.88
C GLU A 74 13.61 33.72 33.62
N GLY A 75 13.05 33.09 34.65
CA GLY A 75 12.27 33.77 35.66
C GLY A 75 13.20 34.47 36.65
N SER A 76 13.38 35.78 36.53
CA SER A 76 13.86 36.61 37.63
C SER A 76 13.45 38.08 37.45
N ALA A 77 12.38 38.46 38.16
CA ALA A 77 12.20 39.74 38.87
C ALA A 77 10.88 39.68 39.65
#